data_AF-A0A6L9YSQ2-F1
#
_entry.id   AF-A0A6L9YSQ2-F1
#
_cell.length_a   1.000
_cell.length_b   1.000
_cell.length_c   1.000
_cell.angle_alpha   90.00
_cell.angle_beta   90.00
_cell.angle_gamma   90.00
#
_symmetry.space_group_name_H-M   'P 1'
#
loop_
_entity.id
_entity.type
_entity.pdbx_description
1 polymer ?
#
loop_
_entity_poly.entity_id
_entity_poly.type
_entity_poly.pdbx_seq_one_letter_code
_entity_poly.pdbx_strand_id
1 'polypeptide(L)'
;MRLSLLSFRSSIGSITPFFATIGGWLVFKQRFDRRFLIGLVLALLGATTIQIEDLLKSSNNFIGDTAALASSVFYAVNFLLLEQLRTKFSVEGILIWRCALGTLFMIPVVLIFSDQIFPISWSVWLAVISLAVVSEAVGHGLVVYSLKNFSSGFVSLVLLLDPIVGAILAWILFSESLSILNILAFAVIIEGIYLAKTGKGADKPSIKEQNT
;
A
#
# COMPACT_ATOMS: atom_id res chain seq x y z
N MET A 1 -13.50 -4.70 21.17
CA MET A 1 -14.41 -3.78 20.45
C MET A 1 -13.75 -2.96 19.33
N ARG A 2 -12.41 -2.89 19.18
CA ARG A 2 -11.72 -2.16 18.09
C ARG A 2 -11.49 -2.96 16.79
N LEU A 3 -11.71 -4.28 16.79
CA LEU A 3 -11.35 -5.17 15.68
C LEU A 3 -12.41 -5.22 14.55
N SER A 4 -13.68 -4.91 14.82
CA SER A 4 -14.79 -5.01 13.84
C SER A 4 -14.83 -3.89 12.79
N LEU A 5 -14.08 -2.81 12.99
CA LEU A 5 -13.99 -1.68 12.07
C LEU A 5 -12.87 -1.83 11.04
N LEU A 6 -11.91 -2.73 11.24
CA LEU A 6 -10.75 -2.89 10.36
C LEU A 6 -11.06 -3.71 9.11
N SER A 7 -12.02 -4.62 9.21
CA SER A 7 -12.30 -5.67 8.23
C SER A 7 -13.00 -5.21 6.94
N PHE A 8 -13.92 -4.24 7.00
CA PHE A 8 -14.54 -3.66 5.78
C PHE A 8 -13.71 -2.51 5.19
N ARG A 9 -12.97 -1.78 6.05
CA ARG A 9 -12.02 -0.74 5.62
C ARG A 9 -10.89 -1.32 4.77
N SER A 10 -10.47 -2.54 5.04
CA SER A 10 -9.36 -3.20 4.36
C SER A 10 -9.74 -3.61 2.92
N SER A 11 -10.99 -4.06 2.68
CA SER A 11 -11.47 -4.35 1.31
C SER A 11 -11.44 -3.11 0.42
N ILE A 12 -11.78 -1.94 0.96
CA ILE A 12 -11.67 -0.66 0.25
C ILE A 12 -10.20 -0.23 0.11
N GLY A 13 -9.37 -0.46 1.13
CA GLY A 13 -7.92 -0.23 1.09
C GLY A 13 -7.22 -0.98 -0.06
N SER A 14 -7.73 -2.17 -0.38
CA SER A 14 -7.24 -2.98 -1.49
C SER A 14 -7.52 -2.37 -2.87
N ILE A 15 -8.39 -1.35 -3.00
CA ILE A 15 -8.73 -0.66 -4.25
C ILE A 15 -7.66 0.39 -4.63
N THR A 16 -6.69 0.68 -3.74
CA THR A 16 -5.58 1.60 -4.04
C THR A 16 -4.95 1.37 -5.43
N PRO A 17 -4.61 0.14 -5.87
CA PRO A 17 -4.00 -0.10 -7.18
C PRO A 17 -4.92 0.27 -8.35
N PHE A 18 -6.24 0.15 -8.17
CA PHE A 18 -7.22 0.59 -9.16
C PHE A 18 -7.19 2.11 -9.33
N PHE A 19 -7.23 2.87 -8.23
CA PHE A 19 -7.14 4.33 -8.29
C PHE A 19 -5.76 4.81 -8.77
N ALA A 20 -4.68 4.14 -8.37
CA ALA A 20 -3.34 4.46 -8.83
C ALA A 20 -3.20 4.21 -10.35
N THR A 21 -3.78 3.12 -10.86
CA THR A 21 -3.83 2.84 -12.31
C THR A 21 -4.62 3.91 -13.06
N ILE A 22 -5.82 4.29 -12.58
CA ILE A 22 -6.62 5.36 -13.21
C ILE A 22 -5.88 6.70 -13.17
N GLY A 23 -5.28 7.04 -12.04
CA GLY A 23 -4.52 8.28 -11.90
C GLY A 23 -3.27 8.29 -12.77
N GLY A 24 -2.57 7.17 -12.94
CA GLY A 24 -1.45 7.04 -13.86
C GLY A 24 -1.88 7.20 -15.32
N TRP A 25 -3.06 6.70 -15.68
CA TRP A 25 -3.66 6.92 -16.99
C TRP A 25 -4.01 8.40 -17.20
N LEU A 26 -4.64 9.06 -16.23
CA LEU A 26 -5.11 10.43 -16.36
C LEU A 26 -3.97 11.47 -16.31
N VAL A 27 -3.05 11.32 -15.36
CA VAL A 27 -1.99 12.31 -15.07
C VAL A 27 -0.75 12.07 -15.94
N PHE A 28 -0.34 10.81 -16.12
CA PHE A 28 0.87 10.45 -16.87
C PHE A 28 0.60 9.93 -18.27
N LYS A 29 -0.68 9.87 -18.71
CA LYS A 29 -1.10 9.32 -20.01
C LYS A 29 -0.58 7.90 -20.27
N GLN A 30 -0.38 7.13 -19.20
CA GLN A 30 0.18 5.79 -19.30
C GLN A 30 -0.79 4.83 -19.98
N ARG A 31 -0.29 3.99 -20.89
CA ARG A 31 -1.12 2.97 -21.56
C ARG A 31 -1.02 1.65 -20.82
N PHE A 32 -2.14 1.22 -20.22
CA PHE A 32 -2.28 -0.10 -19.62
C PHE A 32 -2.81 -1.09 -20.65
N ASP A 33 -2.09 -2.19 -20.85
CA ASP A 33 -2.51 -3.25 -21.75
C ASP A 33 -3.48 -4.23 -21.08
N ARG A 34 -4.12 -5.09 -21.88
CA ARG A 34 -5.12 -6.03 -21.38
C ARG A 34 -4.55 -7.01 -20.33
N ARG A 35 -3.28 -7.41 -20.43
CA ARG A 35 -2.68 -8.34 -19.45
C ARG A 35 -2.53 -7.66 -18.09
N PHE A 36 -2.10 -6.40 -18.08
CA PHE A 36 -2.07 -5.58 -16.87
C PHE A 36 -3.44 -5.47 -16.21
N LEU A 37 -4.48 -5.13 -16.98
CA LEU A 37 -5.83 -4.98 -16.43
C LEU A 37 -6.42 -6.30 -15.91
N ILE A 38 -6.20 -7.42 -16.60
CA ILE A 38 -6.64 -8.74 -16.14
C ILE A 38 -5.89 -9.10 -14.83
N GLY A 39 -4.58 -8.89 -14.79
CA GLY A 39 -3.77 -9.15 -13.59
C GLY A 39 -4.20 -8.29 -12.40
N LEU A 40 -4.49 -7.00 -12.63
CA LEU A 40 -5.05 -6.09 -11.64
C LEU A 40 -6.36 -6.63 -11.07
N VAL A 41 -7.31 -7.01 -11.93
CA VAL A 41 -8.61 -7.55 -11.48
C VAL A 41 -8.42 -8.85 -10.70
N LEU A 42 -7.57 -9.78 -11.16
CA LEU A 42 -7.29 -11.03 -10.46
C LEU A 42 -6.71 -10.78 -9.07
N ALA A 43 -5.71 -9.91 -8.95
CA ALA A 43 -5.08 -9.62 -7.67
C ALA A 43 -6.04 -8.90 -6.71
N LEU A 44 -6.90 -8.00 -7.21
CA LEU A 44 -7.95 -7.38 -6.40
C LEU A 44 -8.95 -8.42 -5.89
N LEU A 45 -9.39 -9.35 -6.75
CA LEU A 45 -10.30 -10.44 -6.34
C LEU A 45 -9.66 -11.32 -5.27
N GLY A 46 -8.41 -11.72 -5.45
CA GLY A 46 -7.68 -12.49 -4.44
C GLY A 46 -7.54 -11.71 -3.12
N ALA A 47 -7.16 -10.43 -3.17
CA ALA A 47 -7.06 -9.60 -1.97
C ALA A 47 -8.40 -9.51 -1.24
N THR A 48 -9.49 -9.18 -1.94
CA THR A 48 -10.84 -9.13 -1.33
C THR A 48 -11.26 -10.48 -0.73
N THR A 49 -10.84 -11.59 -1.32
CA THR A 49 -11.14 -12.95 -0.83
C THR A 49 -10.54 -13.21 0.55
N ILE A 50 -9.29 -12.78 0.80
CA ILE A 50 -8.64 -12.91 2.13
C ILE A 50 -9.47 -12.22 3.22
N GLN A 51 -10.18 -11.15 2.85
CA GLN A 51 -10.88 -10.28 3.79
C GLN A 51 -12.33 -10.73 4.03
N ILE A 52 -12.86 -11.72 3.30
CA ILE A 52 -14.28 -12.14 3.35
C ILE A 52 -14.73 -12.56 4.75
N GLU A 53 -13.95 -13.39 5.46
CA GLU A 53 -14.31 -13.87 6.80
C GLU A 53 -14.46 -12.71 7.81
N ASP A 54 -13.73 -11.65 7.53
CA ASP A 54 -13.66 -10.41 8.27
C ASP A 54 -14.83 -9.48 7.90
N LEU A 55 -15.20 -9.41 6.61
CA LEU A 55 -16.38 -8.70 6.10
C LEU A 55 -17.68 -9.25 6.69
N LEU A 56 -17.79 -10.57 6.82
CA LEU A 56 -18.99 -11.25 7.33
C LEU A 56 -19.25 -10.99 8.82
N LYS A 57 -18.22 -10.56 9.57
CA LYS A 57 -18.32 -10.20 10.99
C LYS A 57 -18.54 -8.70 11.23
N SER A 58 -18.58 -7.90 10.16
CA SER A 58 -18.65 -6.43 10.26
C SER A 58 -20.09 -5.92 10.42
N SER A 59 -20.30 -4.99 11.36
CA SER A 59 -21.55 -4.22 11.49
C SER A 59 -21.54 -2.99 10.58
N ASN A 60 -22.63 -2.74 9.86
CA ASN A 60 -22.78 -1.70 8.84
C ASN A 60 -22.55 -0.27 9.41
N ASN A 61 -21.36 0.31 9.21
CA ASN A 61 -20.98 1.64 9.71
C ASN A 61 -20.49 2.56 8.56
N PHE A 62 -21.44 3.25 7.93
CA PHE A 62 -21.24 4.10 6.74
C PHE A 62 -20.10 5.14 6.83
N ILE A 63 -19.83 5.68 8.03
CA ILE A 63 -18.76 6.67 8.25
C ILE A 63 -17.36 6.04 8.10
N GLY A 64 -17.18 4.79 8.51
CA GLY A 64 -15.90 4.09 8.35
C GLY A 64 -15.58 3.80 6.89
N ASP A 65 -16.61 3.50 6.11
CA ASP A 65 -16.49 3.10 4.70
C ASP A 65 -16.07 4.30 3.84
N THR A 66 -16.74 5.44 4.02
CA THR A 66 -16.40 6.69 3.34
C THR A 66 -14.98 7.16 3.70
N ALA A 67 -14.57 7.02 4.96
CA ALA A 67 -13.20 7.35 5.37
C ALA A 67 -12.15 6.43 4.73
N ALA A 68 -12.39 5.11 4.66
CA ALA A 68 -11.48 4.17 4.02
C ALA A 68 -11.35 4.42 2.51
N LEU A 69 -12.45 4.79 1.85
CA LEU A 69 -12.44 5.15 0.44
C LEU A 69 -11.62 6.40 0.20
N ALA A 70 -11.82 7.44 1.01
CA ALA A 70 -11.01 8.65 0.95
C ALA A 70 -9.53 8.34 1.17
N SER A 71 -9.18 7.53 2.18
CA SER A 71 -7.79 7.11 2.44
C SER A 71 -7.16 6.39 1.25
N SER A 72 -7.89 5.51 0.58
CA SER A 72 -7.39 4.75 -0.58
C SER A 72 -7.09 5.67 -1.77
N VAL A 73 -7.93 6.66 -2.01
CA VAL A 73 -7.69 7.69 -3.03
C VAL A 73 -6.48 8.54 -2.68
N PHE A 74 -6.35 9.00 -1.44
CA PHE A 74 -5.17 9.76 -1.00
C PHE A 74 -3.88 8.94 -1.11
N TYR A 75 -3.94 7.65 -0.81
CA TYR A 75 -2.80 6.76 -0.90
C TYR A 75 -2.39 6.52 -2.37
N ALA A 76 -3.35 6.36 -3.28
CA ALA A 76 -3.09 6.32 -4.71
C ALA A 76 -2.46 7.63 -5.22
N VAL A 77 -2.98 8.78 -4.80
CA VAL A 77 -2.40 10.09 -5.12
C VAL A 77 -0.98 10.22 -4.57
N ASN A 78 -0.72 9.70 -3.37
CA ASN A 78 0.63 9.67 -2.80
C ASN A 78 1.60 8.90 -3.70
N PHE A 79 1.21 7.72 -4.21
CA PHE A 79 2.04 6.97 -5.16
C PHE A 79 2.32 7.73 -6.45
N LEU A 80 1.32 8.41 -7.02
CA LEU A 80 1.51 9.24 -8.22
C LEU A 80 2.49 10.39 -7.95
N LEU A 81 2.34 11.08 -6.82
CA LEU A 81 3.25 12.14 -6.41
C LEU A 81 4.66 11.61 -6.19
N LEU A 82 4.82 10.48 -5.50
CA LEU A 82 6.13 9.85 -5.31
C LEU A 82 6.75 9.43 -6.63
N GLU A 83 5.95 8.88 -7.55
CA GLU A 83 6.39 8.52 -8.89
C GLU A 83 6.97 9.73 -9.63
N GLN A 84 6.27 10.87 -9.55
CA GLN A 84 6.69 12.13 -10.17
C GLN A 84 7.91 12.73 -9.46
N LEU A 85 7.92 12.79 -8.13
CA LEU A 85 9.07 13.29 -7.36
C LEU A 85 10.32 12.46 -7.61
N ARG A 86 10.17 11.14 -7.76
CA ARG A 86 11.28 10.22 -8.02
C ARG A 86 11.98 10.47 -9.36
N THR A 87 11.31 11.13 -10.32
CA THR A 87 11.96 11.56 -11.58
C THR A 87 12.96 12.71 -11.37
N LYS A 88 12.80 13.50 -10.31
CA LYS A 88 13.59 14.71 -10.04
C LYS A 88 14.54 14.58 -8.85
N PHE A 89 14.20 13.74 -7.86
CA PHE A 89 14.90 13.66 -6.58
C PHE A 89 15.42 12.24 -6.25
N SER A 90 16.47 12.18 -5.43
CA SER A 90 17.00 10.92 -4.87
C SER A 90 16.01 10.28 -3.87
N VAL A 91 16.15 8.97 -3.60
CA VAL A 91 15.30 8.27 -2.60
C VAL A 91 15.46 8.93 -1.24
N GLU A 92 16.72 9.15 -0.85
CA GLU A 92 17.10 9.77 0.42
C GLU A 92 16.45 11.14 0.60
N GLY A 93 16.52 12.01 -0.43
CA GLY A 93 15.91 13.34 -0.36
C GLY A 93 14.40 13.28 -0.19
N ILE A 94 13.72 12.36 -0.88
CA ILE A 94 12.28 12.16 -0.74
C ILE A 94 11.94 11.68 0.67
N LEU A 95 12.67 10.69 1.20
CA LEU A 95 12.42 10.15 2.54
C LEU A 95 12.67 11.20 3.63
N ILE A 96 13.77 11.95 3.56
CA ILE A 96 14.08 13.02 4.52
C ILE A 96 12.95 14.04 4.55
N TRP A 97 12.48 14.50 3.38
CA TRP A 97 11.42 15.50 3.33
C TRP A 97 10.08 14.96 3.82
N ARG A 98 9.77 13.68 3.52
CA ARG A 98 8.59 12.99 4.07
C ARG A 98 8.64 12.90 5.58
N CYS A 99 9.77 12.48 6.16
CA CYS A 99 9.94 12.38 7.60
C CYS A 99 9.89 13.77 8.27
N ALA A 100 10.50 14.79 7.67
CA ALA A 100 10.50 16.15 8.18
C ALA A 100 9.08 16.75 8.21
N LEU A 101 8.35 16.64 7.11
CA LEU A 101 6.95 17.08 7.04
C LEU A 101 6.06 16.25 7.97
N GLY A 102 6.21 14.94 7.98
CA GLY A 102 5.46 14.05 8.87
C GLY A 102 5.65 14.42 10.34
N THR A 103 6.90 14.67 10.76
CA THR A 103 7.23 15.14 12.10
C THR A 103 6.57 16.49 12.37
N LEU A 104 6.71 17.45 11.45
CA LEU A 104 6.14 18.79 11.60
C LEU A 104 4.61 18.77 11.80
N PHE A 105 3.91 17.95 11.01
CA PHE A 105 2.45 17.79 11.12
C PHE A 105 2.03 16.98 12.35
N MET A 106 2.88 16.08 12.86
CA MET A 106 2.58 15.29 14.06
C MET A 106 2.73 16.09 15.37
N ILE A 107 3.62 17.07 15.43
CA ILE A 107 3.85 17.89 16.64
C ILE A 107 2.55 18.43 17.27
N PRO A 108 1.65 19.13 16.54
CA PRO A 108 0.43 19.66 17.16
C PRO A 108 -0.51 18.55 17.64
N VAL A 109 -0.55 17.40 16.96
CA VAL A 109 -1.38 16.26 17.37
C VAL A 109 -0.86 15.68 18.68
N VAL A 110 0.45 15.48 18.81
CA VAL A 110 1.07 14.98 20.04
C VAL A 110 0.84 15.93 21.20
N LEU A 111 0.96 17.24 20.99
CA LEU A 111 0.76 18.24 22.05
C LEU A 111 -0.69 18.31 22.57
N ILE A 112 -1.68 17.97 21.74
CA ILE A 112 -3.10 18.01 22.13
C ILE A 112 -3.55 16.70 22.77
N PHE A 113 -3.06 15.56 22.27
CA PHE A 113 -3.62 14.24 22.57
C PHE A 113 -2.71 13.32 23.39
N SER A 114 -1.45 13.70 23.65
CA SER A 114 -0.50 12.86 24.36
C SER A 114 0.11 13.58 25.55
N ASP A 115 -0.09 13.01 26.74
CA ASP A 115 0.59 13.47 27.97
C ASP A 115 2.08 13.10 27.98
N GLN A 116 2.51 12.27 27.03
CA GLN A 116 3.85 11.72 26.96
C GLN A 116 4.39 11.74 25.53
N ILE A 117 5.44 12.53 25.32
CA ILE A 117 6.08 12.76 24.01
C ILE A 117 7.18 11.71 23.75
N PHE A 118 7.91 11.30 24.79
CA PHE A 118 9.05 10.40 24.66
C PHE A 118 8.82 9.07 25.36
N PRO A 119 9.30 7.95 24.77
CA PRO A 119 9.27 6.65 25.43
C PRO A 119 10.04 6.65 26.76
N ILE A 120 9.47 6.00 27.77
CA ILE A 120 10.06 5.87 29.11
C ILE A 120 11.09 4.73 29.16
N SER A 121 10.88 3.67 28.37
CA SER A 121 11.66 2.44 28.44
C SER A 121 12.60 2.30 27.26
N TRP A 122 13.79 1.75 27.52
CA TRP A 122 14.76 1.37 26.50
C TRP A 122 14.20 0.35 25.50
N SER A 123 13.35 -0.58 25.96
CA SER A 123 12.70 -1.56 25.09
C SER A 123 11.78 -0.90 24.05
N VAL A 124 11.09 0.17 24.44
CA VAL A 124 10.20 0.93 23.55
C VAL A 124 11.02 1.77 22.58
N TRP A 125 12.12 2.37 23.02
CA TRP A 125 13.06 3.06 22.13
C TRP A 125 13.61 2.14 21.05
N LEU A 126 14.05 0.93 21.43
CA LEU A 126 14.51 -0.07 20.47
C LEU A 126 13.42 -0.44 19.46
N ALA A 127 12.16 -0.60 19.90
CA ALA A 127 11.05 -0.87 19.00
C ALA A 127 10.78 0.28 18.02
N VAL A 128 10.78 1.52 18.51
CA VAL A 128 10.55 2.73 17.69
C VAL A 128 11.67 2.91 16.66
N ILE A 129 12.93 2.77 17.08
CA ILE A 129 14.08 2.87 16.18
C ILE A 129 14.05 1.74 15.14
N SER A 130 13.73 0.51 15.55
CA SER A 130 13.60 -0.61 14.63
C SER A 130 12.51 -0.38 13.60
N LEU A 131 11.35 0.16 14.00
CA LEU A 131 10.27 0.52 13.08
C LEU A 131 10.69 1.63 12.11
N ALA A 132 11.33 2.69 12.61
CA ALA A 132 11.77 3.83 11.80
C ALA A 132 12.84 3.41 10.78
N VAL A 133 13.78 2.55 11.15
CA VAL A 133 14.85 2.13 10.24
C VAL A 133 14.36 1.04 9.29
N VAL A 134 13.76 -0.04 9.80
CA VAL A 134 13.41 -1.20 8.98
C VAL A 134 12.16 -0.95 8.16
N SER A 135 11.08 -0.47 8.77
CA SER A 135 9.82 -0.26 8.04
C SER A 135 9.87 1.01 7.20
N GLU A 136 10.26 2.14 7.79
CA GLU A 136 10.18 3.42 7.08
C GLU A 136 11.35 3.62 6.13
N ALA A 137 12.60 3.57 6.63
CA ALA A 137 13.74 3.85 5.77
C ALA A 137 13.98 2.74 4.73
N VAL A 138 14.01 1.48 5.14
CA VAL A 138 14.26 0.35 4.22
C VAL A 138 13.00 0.00 3.43
N GLY A 139 11.88 -0.30 4.10
CA GLY A 139 10.65 -0.72 3.44
C GLY A 139 10.11 0.35 2.48
N HIS A 140 9.80 1.53 3.01
CA HIS A 140 9.29 2.62 2.19
C HIS A 140 10.34 3.17 1.20
N GLY A 141 11.62 3.11 1.54
CA GLY A 141 12.71 3.44 0.62
C GLY A 141 12.75 2.52 -0.60
N LEU A 142 12.55 1.21 -0.42
CA LEU A 142 12.51 0.25 -1.52
C LEU A 142 11.29 0.47 -2.43
N VAL A 143 10.15 0.83 -1.85
CA VAL A 143 8.94 1.22 -2.59
C VAL A 143 9.22 2.46 -3.46
N VAL A 144 9.78 3.51 -2.87
CA VAL A 144 10.16 4.74 -3.59
C VAL A 144 11.25 4.48 -4.64
N TYR A 145 12.17 3.57 -4.36
CA TYR A 145 13.18 3.13 -5.31
C TYR A 145 12.54 2.42 -6.51
N SER A 146 11.56 1.54 -6.28
CA SER A 146 10.86 0.77 -7.32
C SER A 146 10.07 1.67 -8.27
N LEU A 147 9.52 2.77 -7.76
CA LEU A 147 8.90 3.83 -8.55
C LEU A 147 9.86 4.55 -9.50
N LYS A 148 11.16 4.20 -9.56
CA LYS A 148 12.05 4.66 -10.64
C LYS A 148 11.77 3.91 -11.94
N ASN A 149 11.53 2.60 -11.86
CA ASN A 149 11.45 1.70 -13.01
C ASN A 149 10.01 1.29 -13.32
N PHE A 150 9.19 1.15 -12.28
CA PHE A 150 7.81 0.69 -12.39
C PHE A 150 6.82 1.83 -12.19
N SER A 151 5.62 1.65 -12.73
CA SER A 151 4.51 2.58 -12.54
C SER A 151 3.95 2.52 -11.12
N SER A 152 3.37 3.62 -10.65
CA SER A 152 2.61 3.66 -9.39
C SER A 152 1.49 2.62 -9.34
N GLY A 153 0.80 2.38 -10.47
CA GLY A 153 -0.22 1.34 -10.59
C GLY A 153 0.34 -0.05 -10.32
N PHE A 154 1.50 -0.41 -10.90
CA PHE A 154 2.12 -1.70 -10.65
C PHE A 154 2.73 -1.83 -9.25
N VAL A 155 3.42 -0.79 -8.76
CA VAL A 155 4.01 -0.80 -7.42
C VAL A 155 2.94 -0.97 -6.36
N SER A 156 1.83 -0.23 -6.45
CA SER A 156 0.70 -0.40 -5.53
C SER A 156 0.04 -1.78 -5.66
N LEU A 157 -0.01 -2.36 -6.86
CA LEU A 157 -0.48 -3.73 -7.06
C LEU A 157 0.38 -4.76 -6.33
N VAL A 158 1.71 -4.61 -6.40
CA VAL A 158 2.66 -5.49 -5.70
C VAL A 158 2.51 -5.39 -4.18
N LEU A 159 2.10 -4.23 -3.65
CA LEU A 159 1.81 -4.08 -2.22
C LEU A 159 0.58 -4.86 -1.74
N LEU A 160 -0.22 -5.44 -2.64
CA LEU A 160 -1.21 -6.45 -2.24
C LEU A 160 -0.56 -7.74 -1.69
N LEU A 161 0.76 -7.88 -1.76
CA LEU A 161 1.49 -8.93 -1.05
C LEU A 161 1.58 -8.67 0.46
N ASP A 162 1.43 -7.42 0.93
CA ASP A 162 1.48 -7.07 2.36
C ASP A 162 0.52 -7.92 3.22
N PRO A 163 -0.78 -8.08 2.87
CA PRO A 163 -1.68 -8.95 3.63
C PRO A 163 -1.28 -10.43 3.57
N ILE A 164 -0.62 -10.89 2.51
CA ILE A 164 -0.11 -12.27 2.41
C ILE A 164 1.02 -12.48 3.42
N VAL A 165 2.00 -11.58 3.41
CA VAL A 165 3.13 -11.61 4.35
C VAL A 165 2.63 -11.49 5.79
N GLY A 166 1.68 -10.59 6.03
CA GLY A 166 1.03 -10.43 7.34
C GLY A 166 0.38 -11.72 7.82
N ALA A 167 -0.42 -12.39 6.97
CA ALA A 167 -1.08 -13.63 7.32
C ALA A 167 -0.10 -14.80 7.56
N ILE A 168 0.97 -14.90 6.75
CA ILE A 168 2.02 -15.92 6.94
C ILE A 168 2.77 -15.68 8.26
N LEU A 169 3.14 -14.43 8.55
CA LEU A 169 3.78 -14.09 9.82
C LEU A 169 2.86 -14.35 11.01
N ALA A 170 1.55 -14.10 10.86
CA ALA A 170 0.57 -14.38 11.90
C ALA A 170 0.48 -15.88 12.21
N TRP A 171 0.47 -16.72 11.16
CA TRP A 171 0.53 -18.17 11.32
C TRP A 171 1.81 -18.64 12.00
N ILE A 172 2.98 -18.11 11.63
CA ILE A 172 4.27 -18.55 12.19
C ILE A 172 4.46 -18.07 13.64
N LEU A 173 4.17 -16.79 13.92
CA LEU A 173 4.48 -16.16 15.20
C LEU A 173 3.36 -16.33 16.24
N PHE A 174 2.10 -16.32 15.81
CA PHE A 174 0.94 -16.39 16.68
C PHE A 174 0.19 -17.72 16.57
N SER A 175 0.66 -18.65 15.73
CA SER A 175 0.01 -19.96 15.50
C SER A 175 -1.45 -19.86 15.05
N GLU A 176 -1.81 -18.76 14.37
CA GLU A 176 -3.16 -18.56 13.82
C GLU A 176 -3.43 -19.51 12.64
N SER A 177 -4.60 -20.14 12.59
CA SER A 177 -4.93 -21.07 11.51
C SER A 177 -5.09 -20.37 10.16
N LEU A 178 -4.35 -20.81 9.15
CA LEU A 178 -4.56 -20.39 7.76
C LEU A 178 -5.69 -21.22 7.12
N SER A 179 -6.78 -20.53 6.75
CA SER A 179 -7.88 -21.11 5.99
C SER A 179 -7.41 -21.53 4.58
N ILE A 180 -7.99 -22.62 4.04
CA ILE A 180 -7.71 -23.06 2.66
C ILE A 180 -8.05 -21.96 1.65
N LEU A 181 -9.07 -21.14 1.97
CA LEU A 181 -9.47 -19.99 1.16
C LEU A 181 -8.37 -18.94 1.09
N ASN A 182 -7.66 -18.68 2.19
CA ASN A 182 -6.55 -17.74 2.22
C ASN A 182 -5.39 -18.23 1.35
N ILE A 183 -5.08 -19.52 1.40
CA ILE A 183 -4.02 -20.12 0.56
C ILE A 183 -4.36 -19.97 -0.93
N LEU A 184 -5.60 -20.28 -1.32
CA LEU A 184 -6.06 -20.09 -2.70
C LEU A 184 -6.03 -18.61 -3.11
N ALA A 185 -6.46 -17.71 -2.22
CA ALA A 185 -6.41 -16.28 -2.46
C ALA A 185 -4.97 -15.77 -2.65
N PHE A 186 -4.01 -16.26 -1.88
CA PHE A 186 -2.60 -15.92 -2.05
C PHE A 186 -2.08 -16.32 -3.43
N ALA A 187 -2.42 -17.53 -3.90
CA ALA A 187 -2.07 -17.98 -5.24
C ALA A 187 -2.66 -17.07 -6.33
N VAL A 188 -3.94 -16.70 -6.20
CA VAL A 188 -4.62 -15.80 -7.15
C VAL A 188 -3.96 -14.42 -7.19
N ILE A 189 -3.55 -13.86 -6.04
CA ILE A 189 -2.85 -12.57 -5.99
C ILE A 189 -1.51 -12.66 -6.70
N ILE A 190 -0.71 -13.69 -6.40
CA ILE A 190 0.62 -13.88 -6.99
C ILE A 190 0.52 -14.05 -8.52
N GLU A 191 -0.42 -14.87 -8.99
CA GLU A 191 -0.69 -15.07 -10.42
C GLU A 191 -1.18 -13.76 -11.08
N GLY A 192 -2.06 -13.00 -10.43
CA GLY A 192 -2.52 -11.70 -10.90
C GLY A 192 -1.37 -10.69 -11.05
N ILE A 193 -0.49 -10.61 -10.05
CA ILE A 193 0.71 -9.74 -10.10
C ILE A 193 1.67 -10.21 -11.20
N TYR A 194 1.90 -11.52 -11.33
CA TYR A 194 2.76 -12.08 -12.36
C TYR A 194 2.23 -11.73 -13.76
N LEU A 195 0.93 -11.96 -14.01
CA LEU A 195 0.29 -11.60 -15.26
C LEU A 195 0.40 -10.09 -15.54
N ALA A 196 0.17 -9.25 -14.53
CA ALA A 196 0.29 -7.80 -14.67
C ALA A 196 1.71 -7.36 -15.03
N LYS A 197 2.73 -8.00 -14.44
CA LYS A 197 4.14 -7.78 -14.75
C LYS A 197 4.52 -8.14 -16.19
N THR A 198 3.84 -9.13 -16.79
CA THR A 198 4.07 -9.48 -18.22
C THR A 198 3.41 -8.51 -19.20
N GLY A 199 2.58 -7.60 -18.71
CA GLY A 199 1.98 -6.52 -19.48
C GLY A 199 2.91 -5.30 -19.61
N LYS A 200 2.71 -4.50 -20.66
CA LYS A 200 3.40 -3.22 -20.84
C LYS A 200 2.97 -2.15 -19.83
N GLY A 201 1.84 -2.34 -19.15
CA GLY A 201 1.35 -1.43 -18.10
C GLY A 201 2.18 -1.44 -16.81
N ALA A 202 3.05 -2.45 -16.62
CA ALA A 202 3.90 -2.53 -15.44
C ALA A 202 5.07 -1.53 -15.46
N ASP A 203 5.63 -1.30 -16.65
CA ASP A 203 6.76 -0.41 -16.85
C ASP A 203 6.28 1.03 -17.09
N LYS A 204 7.13 2.01 -16.73
CA LYS A 204 6.83 3.41 -17.05
C LYS A 204 6.93 3.67 -18.55
N PRO A 205 6.07 4.56 -19.10
CA PRO A 205 6.23 5.01 -20.47
C PRO A 205 7.59 5.70 -20.63
N SER A 206 8.40 5.21 -21.56
CA SER A 206 9.73 5.78 -21.82
C SER A 206 9.60 7.23 -22.30
N ILE A 207 10.47 8.12 -21.81
CA ILE A 207 10.45 9.58 -22.09
C ILE A 207 10.38 9.91 -23.60
N LYS A 208 10.75 8.99 -24.49
CA LYS A 208 10.64 9.16 -25.95
C LYS A 208 9.20 9.18 -26.49
N GLU A 209 8.23 8.55 -25.83
CA GLU A 209 6.83 8.51 -26.31
C GLU A 209 5.98 9.72 -25.87
N GLN A 210 6.48 10.60 -25.00
CA GLN A 210 5.74 11.80 -24.56
C GLN A 210 5.84 12.97 -25.56
N ASN A 211 6.71 12.87 -26.56
CA ASN A 211 6.97 13.93 -27.56
C ASN A 211 6.58 13.51 -29.00
N THR A 212 5.80 12.45 -29.19
CA THR A 212 5.25 12.04 -30.50
C THR A 212 3.74 11.97 -30.42
#